data_AF-A0A349YPQ8-F1
#
_entry.id   AF-A0A349YPQ8-F1
#
_cell.length_a   1.000
_cell.length_b   1.000
_cell.length_c   1.000
_cell.angle_alpha   90.00
_cell.angle_beta   90.00
_cell.angle_gamma   90.00
#
_symmetry.space_group_name_H-M   'P 1'
#
loop_
_entity.id
_entity.type
_entity.pdbx_description
1 polymer ?
#
loop_
_entity_poly.entity_id
_entity_poly.type
_entity_poly.pdbx_seq_one_letter_code
_entity_poly.pdbx_strand_id
1 'polypeptide(L)'
;MKIKNIEASTLFEYNHGLRDHYEYKDAMFTNSLFKDFITANGMKSWDGESTKDIICLEFNYGTRSYEEEIKHIQKIARKARIEFKVAKNSGSQLQLERQQNKKKKIAELYRFALKHKDDYDKKTKEEIRTLFYNDGVSVEYLTYKKKGEVKRREIIHYRMLYRSTGKAKKGSCMFIRDSLWKKAHDFLYMGIKLPKHNAKLVEISAYAPLISSAIVGRVKINPRNILILKDVDTICKTNIVSVETDERKQCRAVPYENYELKSTLFDGQALIDTSIFPNWGRGYVLLRQHFTKMAAFCADIQGFYRDYFGDQYESATVIDMFGNEHFVKDIQLITTDNACKWLKFQLSYDYWCQKVEENGCLFGVVKTAHQSKLGDV
;
A
#
# COMPACT_ATOMS: atom_id res chain seq x y z
N MET A 1 -12.94 -4.57 4.74
CA MET A 1 -13.03 -5.92 4.17
C MET A 1 -11.79 -6.68 4.59
N LYS A 2 -11.98 -7.81 5.27
CA LYS A 2 -10.91 -8.65 5.79
C LYS A 2 -10.22 -9.39 4.63
N ILE A 3 -8.91 -9.47 4.68
CA ILE A 3 -8.04 -10.23 3.78
C ILE A 3 -7.03 -11.01 4.62
N LYS A 4 -6.49 -12.10 4.07
CA LYS A 4 -5.40 -12.81 4.73
C LYS A 4 -4.09 -12.06 4.57
N ASN A 5 -3.35 -11.94 5.66
CA ASN A 5 -1.96 -11.51 5.71
C ASN A 5 -1.09 -12.74 6.03
N ILE A 6 -0.43 -13.29 5.03
CA ILE A 6 0.22 -14.61 5.06
C ILE A 6 1.74 -14.42 5.18
N GLU A 7 2.38 -15.24 6.01
CA GLU A 7 3.84 -15.32 6.06
C GLU A 7 4.36 -16.13 4.87
N ALA A 8 5.12 -15.46 3.99
CA ALA A 8 5.54 -16.00 2.71
C ALA A 8 6.41 -17.26 2.83
N SER A 9 7.30 -17.33 3.82
CA SER A 9 8.17 -18.49 4.05
C SER A 9 7.38 -19.74 4.44
N THR A 10 6.41 -19.60 5.33
CA THR A 10 5.56 -20.74 5.74
C THR A 10 4.64 -21.20 4.62
N LEU A 11 4.20 -20.28 3.75
CA LEU A 11 3.45 -20.61 2.54
C LEU A 11 4.33 -21.33 1.51
N PHE A 12 5.58 -20.91 1.37
CA PHE A 12 6.56 -21.60 0.53
C PHE A 12 6.77 -23.04 1.03
N GLU A 13 7.08 -23.23 2.32
CA GLU A 13 7.24 -24.57 2.91
C GLU A 13 5.98 -25.43 2.75
N TYR A 14 4.80 -24.85 2.98
CA TYR A 14 3.52 -25.54 2.79
C TYR A 14 3.35 -26.03 1.34
N ASN A 15 3.62 -25.18 0.36
CA ASN A 15 3.49 -25.53 -1.05
C ASN A 15 4.50 -26.60 -1.50
N HIS A 16 5.63 -26.74 -0.78
CA HIS A 16 6.63 -27.80 -1.01
C HIS A 16 6.38 -29.04 -0.15
N GLY A 17 5.27 -29.09 0.59
CA GLY A 17 4.92 -30.23 1.43
C GLY A 17 5.77 -30.36 2.69
N LEU A 18 6.55 -29.35 3.07
CA LEU A 18 7.42 -29.35 4.26
C LEU A 18 6.69 -28.91 5.54
N ARG A 19 5.42 -28.48 5.42
CA ARG A 19 4.62 -27.95 6.51
C ARG A 19 3.14 -28.27 6.31
N ASP A 20 2.42 -28.57 7.40
CA ASP A 20 0.99 -28.93 7.35
C ASP A 20 0.03 -27.74 7.20
N HIS A 21 0.50 -26.52 7.44
CA HIS A 21 -0.29 -25.29 7.33
C HIS A 21 0.63 -24.08 7.09
N TYR A 22 0.13 -23.01 6.48
CA TYR A 22 0.83 -21.73 6.42
C TYR A 22 0.31 -20.77 7.50
N GLU A 23 1.19 -19.90 8.00
CA GLU A 23 0.85 -18.91 9.02
C GLU A 23 0.18 -17.69 8.37
N TYR A 24 -0.92 -17.24 8.96
CA TYR A 24 -1.60 -16.03 8.52
C TYR A 24 -2.32 -15.33 9.67
N LYS A 25 -2.60 -14.04 9.47
CA LYS A 25 -3.43 -13.20 10.33
C LYS A 25 -4.47 -12.48 9.48
N ASP A 26 -5.50 -11.95 10.11
CA ASP A 26 -6.44 -11.06 9.42
C ASP A 26 -5.82 -9.66 9.26
N ALA A 27 -6.03 -9.09 8.08
CA ALA A 27 -5.73 -7.69 7.78
C ALA A 27 -6.91 -7.05 7.08
N MET A 28 -6.89 -5.72 6.99
CA MET A 28 -7.95 -4.96 6.34
C MET A 28 -7.51 -4.47 4.97
N PHE A 29 -8.27 -4.84 3.95
CA PHE A 29 -8.28 -4.12 2.69
C PHE A 29 -9.07 -2.83 2.88
N THR A 30 -8.33 -1.72 2.83
CA THR A 30 -8.79 -0.39 3.22
C THR A 30 -9.85 0.15 2.27
N ASN A 31 -10.79 0.93 2.81
CA ASN A 31 -11.68 1.74 2.00
C ASN A 31 -10.85 2.66 1.11
N SER A 32 -11.02 2.58 -0.21
CA SER A 32 -10.22 3.31 -1.20
C SER A 32 -10.96 3.34 -2.53
N LEU A 33 -10.59 4.27 -3.42
CA LEU A 33 -11.13 4.29 -4.79
C LEU A 33 -10.78 3.00 -5.55
N PHE A 34 -9.60 2.43 -5.30
CA PHE A 34 -9.23 1.12 -5.86
C PHE A 34 -10.15 -0.01 -5.39
N LYS A 35 -10.54 -0.01 -4.11
CA LYS A 35 -11.50 -1.00 -3.59
C LYS A 35 -12.84 -0.89 -4.30
N ASP A 36 -13.34 0.33 -4.51
CA ASP A 36 -14.61 0.56 -5.21
C ASP A 36 -14.54 0.00 -6.63
N PHE A 37 -13.49 0.38 -7.37
CA PHE A 37 -13.25 -0.09 -8.73
C PHE A 37 -13.20 -1.62 -8.80
N ILE A 38 -12.37 -2.27 -7.99
CA ILE A 38 -12.16 -3.71 -8.13
C ILE A 38 -13.38 -4.53 -7.67
N THR A 39 -14.18 -4.00 -6.73
CA THR A 39 -15.48 -4.57 -6.34
C THR A 39 -16.46 -4.53 -7.51
N ALA A 40 -16.57 -3.38 -8.19
CA ALA A 40 -17.40 -3.25 -9.39
C ALA A 40 -16.89 -4.10 -10.57
N ASN A 41 -15.62 -4.50 -10.56
CA ASN A 41 -14.94 -5.20 -11.65
C ASN A 41 -14.66 -6.69 -11.39
N GLY A 42 -15.39 -7.30 -10.46
CA GLY A 42 -15.46 -8.76 -10.32
C GLY A 42 -14.80 -9.34 -9.07
N MET A 43 -14.28 -8.51 -8.17
CA MET A 43 -13.86 -8.98 -6.85
C MET A 43 -15.07 -9.45 -6.04
N LYS A 44 -15.00 -10.67 -5.53
CA LYS A 44 -16.04 -11.30 -4.72
C LYS A 44 -15.78 -11.05 -3.24
N SER A 45 -16.83 -10.65 -2.52
CA SER A 45 -16.85 -10.65 -1.07
C SER A 45 -17.62 -11.85 -0.55
N TRP A 46 -17.11 -12.50 0.50
CA TRP A 46 -17.84 -13.49 1.27
C TRP A 46 -18.50 -12.81 2.48
N ASP A 47 -19.82 -12.93 2.54
CA ASP A 47 -20.72 -12.31 3.53
C ASP A 47 -20.52 -10.80 3.70
N GLY A 48 -20.03 -10.10 2.66
CA GLY A 48 -19.70 -8.67 2.70
C GLY A 48 -18.50 -8.30 3.59
N GLU A 49 -17.98 -9.25 4.37
CA GLU A 49 -16.93 -8.98 5.36
C GLU A 49 -15.52 -9.25 4.86
N SER A 50 -15.35 -10.29 4.03
CA SER A 50 -14.01 -10.80 3.67
C SER A 50 -13.88 -11.09 2.19
N THR A 51 -12.65 -11.22 1.69
CA THR A 51 -12.39 -11.67 0.33
C THR A 51 -11.17 -12.59 0.27
N LYS A 52 -11.20 -13.53 -0.68
CA LYS A 52 -10.05 -14.34 -1.08
C LYS A 52 -9.43 -13.84 -2.39
N ASP A 53 -9.87 -12.71 -2.93
CA ASP A 53 -9.33 -12.24 -4.21
C ASP A 53 -8.08 -11.41 -4.03
N ILE A 54 -7.85 -10.91 -2.81
CA ILE A 54 -6.70 -10.12 -2.44
C ILE A 54 -6.10 -10.71 -1.16
N ILE A 55 -4.79 -10.85 -1.15
CA ILE A 55 -4.01 -11.22 0.02
C ILE A 55 -2.87 -10.23 0.23
N CYS A 56 -2.34 -10.21 1.44
CA CYS A 56 -1.07 -9.58 1.74
C CYS A 56 -0.05 -10.66 2.07
N LEU A 57 1.17 -10.51 1.56
CA LEU A 57 2.31 -11.34 1.94
C LEU A 57 3.30 -10.52 2.78
N GLU A 58 3.73 -11.10 3.90
CA GLU A 58 4.84 -10.64 4.72
C GLU A 58 6.07 -11.52 4.47
N PHE A 59 7.24 -10.89 4.44
CA PHE A 59 8.52 -11.54 4.19
C PHE A 59 9.42 -11.33 5.41
N ASN A 60 9.02 -11.88 6.56
CA ASN A 60 9.70 -11.61 7.83
C ASN A 60 10.98 -12.45 7.97
N TYR A 61 10.96 -13.68 7.45
CA TYR A 61 12.08 -14.63 7.54
C TYR A 61 12.14 -15.56 6.32
N GLY A 62 13.26 -16.29 6.16
CA GLY A 62 13.45 -17.31 5.12
C GLY A 62 13.09 -18.72 5.60
N THR A 63 13.31 -19.72 4.75
CA THR A 63 13.18 -21.15 5.12
C THR A 63 14.49 -21.68 5.71
N ARG A 64 14.42 -22.86 6.34
CA ARG A 64 15.57 -23.54 6.94
C ARG A 64 16.14 -24.60 6.00
N SER A 65 17.45 -24.82 6.07
CA SER A 65 18.01 -26.09 5.55
C SER A 65 17.60 -27.25 6.45
N TYR A 66 17.77 -28.48 5.96
CA TYR A 66 17.57 -29.69 6.76
C TYR A 66 18.37 -29.64 8.07
N GLU A 67 19.66 -29.28 8.04
CA GLU A 67 20.51 -29.20 9.24
C GLU A 67 20.00 -28.16 10.24
N GLU A 68 19.51 -27.02 9.75
CA GLU A 68 18.93 -25.97 10.57
C GLU A 68 17.61 -26.40 11.21
N GLU A 69 16.77 -27.12 10.47
CA GLU A 69 15.52 -27.68 11.00
C GLU A 69 15.80 -28.76 12.05
N ILE A 70 16.76 -29.66 11.82
CA ILE A 70 17.17 -30.64 12.83
C ILE A 70 17.70 -29.95 14.10
N LYS A 71 18.54 -28.92 13.96
CA LYS A 71 19.01 -28.12 15.11
C LYS A 71 17.85 -27.44 15.84
N HIS A 72 16.86 -26.94 15.11
CA HIS A 72 15.67 -26.32 15.67
C HIS A 72 14.83 -27.33 16.46
N ILE A 73 14.54 -28.50 15.89
CA ILE A 73 13.81 -29.60 16.53
C ILE A 73 14.54 -30.05 17.80
N GLN A 74 15.86 -30.21 17.76
CA GLN A 74 16.67 -30.56 18.93
C GLN A 74 16.57 -29.49 20.04
N LYS A 75 16.59 -28.21 19.69
CA LYS A 75 16.41 -27.10 20.65
C LYS A 75 15.03 -27.16 21.32
N ILE A 76 13.98 -27.41 20.54
CA ILE A 76 12.61 -27.59 21.06
C ILE A 76 12.54 -28.83 21.96
N ALA A 77 13.14 -29.95 21.56
CA ALA A 77 13.17 -31.20 22.33
C ALA A 77 13.84 -31.00 23.70
N ARG A 78 14.97 -30.28 23.76
CA ARG A 78 15.66 -29.94 25.02
C ARG A 78 14.76 -29.12 25.94
N LYS A 79 14.10 -28.08 25.41
CA LYS A 79 13.17 -27.25 26.19
C LYS A 79 11.97 -28.06 26.70
N ALA A 80 11.35 -28.88 25.86
CA ALA A 80 10.24 -29.75 26.24
C ALA A 80 10.64 -30.78 27.31
N ARG A 81 11.90 -31.26 27.30
CA ARG A 81 12.41 -32.17 28.33
C ARG A 81 12.51 -31.48 29.70
N ILE A 82 12.93 -30.22 29.74
CA ILE A 82 12.99 -29.43 30.98
C ILE A 82 11.58 -29.15 31.50
N GLU A 83 10.68 -28.67 30.65
CA GLU A 83 9.27 -28.40 31.02
C GLU A 83 8.57 -29.66 31.56
N PHE A 84 8.83 -30.82 30.96
CA PHE A 84 8.29 -32.09 31.46
C PHE A 84 8.80 -32.45 32.86
N LYS A 85 10.08 -32.22 33.17
CA LYS A 85 10.64 -32.47 34.51
C LYS A 85 9.97 -31.57 35.55
N VAL A 86 9.78 -30.29 35.21
CA VAL A 86 9.08 -29.32 36.08
C VAL A 86 7.63 -29.75 36.31
N ALA A 87 6.90 -30.12 35.25
CA ALA A 87 5.52 -30.58 35.36
C ALA A 87 5.40 -31.85 36.23
N LYS A 88 6.35 -32.79 36.12
CA LYS A 88 6.40 -34.00 36.95
C LYS A 88 6.53 -33.68 38.44
N ASN A 89 7.28 -32.64 38.79
CA ASN A 89 7.44 -32.22 40.19
C ASN A 89 6.22 -31.44 40.73
N SER A 90 5.41 -30.84 39.85
CA SER A 90 4.22 -30.06 40.22
C SER A 90 2.94 -30.89 40.46
N GLY A 91 2.93 -32.18 40.10
CA GLY A 91 1.81 -33.10 40.39
C GLY A 91 0.53 -32.94 39.55
N SER A 92 0.46 -31.97 38.63
CA SER A 92 -0.74 -31.79 37.79
C SER A 92 -0.81 -32.79 36.64
N GLN A 93 -1.75 -33.73 36.70
CA GLN A 93 -1.98 -34.78 35.70
C GLN A 93 -2.24 -34.22 34.29
N LEU A 94 -3.01 -33.14 34.20
CA LEU A 94 -3.36 -32.47 32.93
C LEU A 94 -2.14 -31.79 32.28
N GLN A 95 -1.21 -31.28 33.09
CA GLN A 95 0.05 -30.72 32.59
C GLN A 95 1.01 -31.82 32.11
N LEU A 96 1.06 -32.95 32.82
CA LEU A 96 1.85 -34.12 32.42
C LEU A 96 1.42 -34.67 31.06
N GLU A 97 0.12 -34.82 30.83
CA GLU A 97 -0.45 -35.29 29.56
C GLU A 97 -0.12 -34.33 28.40
N ARG A 98 -0.30 -33.02 28.60
CA ARG A 98 0.08 -32.00 27.61
C ARG A 98 1.56 -32.09 27.22
N GLN A 99 2.45 -32.32 28.19
CA GLN A 99 3.88 -32.42 27.93
C GLN A 99 4.27 -33.76 27.27
N GLN A 100 3.57 -34.85 27.55
CA GLN A 100 3.73 -36.11 26.81
C GLN A 100 3.33 -35.96 25.33
N ASN A 101 2.16 -35.35 25.07
CA ASN A 101 1.69 -35.07 23.72
C ASN A 101 2.68 -34.17 22.95
N LYS A 102 3.28 -33.17 23.62
CA LYS A 102 4.32 -32.31 23.04
C LYS A 102 5.55 -33.11 22.63
N LYS A 103 6.04 -34.04 23.46
CA LYS A 103 7.17 -34.91 23.12
C LYS A 103 6.87 -35.81 21.93
N LYS A 104 5.66 -36.39 21.87
CA LYS A 104 5.23 -37.23 20.74
C LYS A 104 5.25 -36.45 19.43
N LYS A 105 4.69 -35.22 19.41
CA LYS A 105 4.75 -34.33 18.25
C LYS A 105 6.17 -33.98 17.82
N ILE A 106 7.08 -33.73 18.77
CA ILE A 106 8.49 -33.44 18.46
C ILE A 106 9.16 -34.66 17.79
N ALA A 107 8.87 -35.88 18.25
CA ALA A 107 9.37 -37.10 17.62
C ALA A 107 8.77 -37.36 16.24
N GLU A 108 7.51 -36.94 16.01
CA GLU A 108 6.88 -36.95 14.68
C GLU A 108 7.56 -35.95 13.74
N LEU A 109 7.80 -34.71 14.19
CA LEU A 109 8.54 -33.69 13.42
C LEU A 109 9.94 -34.16 13.05
N TYR A 110 10.66 -34.80 13.98
CA TYR A 110 11.99 -35.33 13.71
C TYR A 110 11.99 -36.43 12.65
N ARG A 111 11.04 -37.38 12.74
CA ARG A 111 10.87 -38.44 11.73
C ARG A 111 10.46 -37.86 10.38
N PHE A 112 9.60 -36.85 10.38
CA PHE A 112 9.18 -36.15 9.18
C PHE A 112 10.36 -35.46 8.49
N ALA A 113 11.19 -34.74 9.24
CA ALA A 113 12.37 -34.06 8.72
C ALA A 113 13.37 -35.06 8.11
N LEU A 114 13.60 -36.20 8.76
CA LEU A 114 14.46 -37.27 8.22
C LEU A 114 13.96 -37.83 6.89
N LYS A 115 12.63 -37.99 6.74
CA LYS A 115 12.03 -38.53 5.51
C LYS A 115 12.12 -37.56 4.33
N HIS A 116 12.04 -36.26 4.60
CA HIS A 116 12.03 -35.19 3.58
C HIS A 116 13.39 -34.47 3.49
N LYS A 117 14.49 -35.16 3.84
CA LYS A 117 15.82 -34.55 3.94
C LYS A 117 16.21 -33.80 2.67
N ASP A 118 15.96 -34.42 1.52
CA ASP A 118 16.36 -33.91 0.20
C ASP A 118 15.38 -32.84 -0.34
N ASP A 119 14.22 -32.66 0.31
CA ASP A 119 13.20 -31.69 -0.09
C ASP A 119 13.42 -30.30 0.55
N TYR A 120 14.27 -30.21 1.60
CA TYR A 120 14.58 -28.94 2.26
C TYR A 120 15.41 -28.02 1.36
N ASP A 121 14.77 -26.96 0.89
CA ASP A 121 15.41 -25.89 0.13
C ASP A 121 15.51 -24.61 0.99
N LYS A 122 16.73 -24.27 1.38
CA LYS A 122 17.00 -23.06 2.16
C LYS A 122 16.94 -21.84 1.24
N LYS A 123 15.96 -20.98 1.48
CA LYS A 123 15.81 -19.68 0.82
C LYS A 123 15.78 -18.56 1.83
N THR A 124 16.55 -17.52 1.57
CA THR A 124 16.43 -16.24 2.24
C THR A 124 15.07 -15.61 1.94
N LYS A 125 14.63 -14.69 2.81
CA LYS A 125 13.41 -13.90 2.58
C LYS A 125 13.44 -13.13 1.25
N GLU A 126 14.63 -12.74 0.79
CA GLU A 126 14.84 -12.00 -0.46
C GLU A 126 14.57 -12.89 -1.67
N GLU A 127 15.08 -14.12 -1.66
CA GLU A 127 14.87 -15.11 -2.73
C GLU A 127 13.40 -15.51 -2.84
N ILE A 128 12.73 -15.79 -1.71
CA ILE A 128 11.29 -16.08 -1.69
C ILE A 128 10.50 -14.91 -2.26
N ARG A 129 10.89 -13.69 -1.92
CA ARG A 129 10.24 -12.50 -2.45
C ARG A 129 10.41 -12.36 -3.95
N THR A 130 11.63 -12.50 -4.46
CA THR A 130 11.92 -12.44 -5.90
C THR A 130 11.11 -13.49 -6.65
N LEU A 131 11.06 -14.73 -6.13
CA LEU A 131 10.26 -15.81 -6.68
C LEU A 131 8.77 -15.43 -6.76
N PHE A 132 8.17 -15.05 -5.63
CA PHE A 132 6.74 -14.71 -5.59
C PHE A 132 6.40 -13.45 -6.40
N TYR A 133 7.34 -12.55 -6.60
CA TYR A 133 7.10 -11.32 -7.36
C TYR A 133 7.06 -11.59 -8.86
N ASN A 134 7.92 -12.49 -9.33
CA ASN A 134 8.01 -12.84 -10.74
C ASN A 134 6.94 -13.85 -11.13
N ASP A 135 6.78 -14.90 -10.33
CA ASP A 135 5.99 -16.07 -10.71
C ASP A 135 4.60 -16.11 -10.06
N GLY A 136 4.36 -15.22 -9.08
CA GLY A 136 3.19 -15.31 -8.23
C GLY A 136 3.28 -16.44 -7.21
N VAL A 137 2.16 -16.73 -6.55
CA VAL A 137 2.08 -17.82 -5.57
C VAL A 137 0.68 -18.40 -5.51
N SER A 138 0.59 -19.72 -5.38
CA SER A 138 -0.68 -20.42 -5.17
C SER A 138 -0.97 -20.59 -3.68
N VAL A 139 -2.20 -20.30 -3.27
CA VAL A 139 -2.67 -20.52 -1.89
C VAL A 139 -3.84 -21.48 -1.91
N GLU A 140 -3.74 -22.51 -1.08
CA GLU A 140 -4.80 -23.47 -0.87
C GLU A 140 -5.75 -23.04 0.26
N TYR A 141 -7.05 -23.20 0.00
CA TYR A 141 -8.12 -22.98 0.95
C TYR A 141 -8.89 -24.29 1.13
N LEU A 142 -8.81 -24.84 2.34
CA LEU A 142 -9.54 -26.03 2.76
C LEU A 142 -10.81 -25.62 3.51
N THR A 143 -11.95 -26.20 3.14
CA THR A 143 -13.20 -26.10 3.88
C THR A 143 -13.48 -27.46 4.50
N TYR A 144 -13.71 -27.52 5.81
CA TYR A 144 -13.96 -28.77 6.53
C TYR A 144 -15.45 -28.99 6.83
N LYS A 145 -15.89 -30.24 6.89
CA LYS A 145 -17.19 -30.64 7.45
C LYS A 145 -17.11 -30.66 8.98
N LYS A 146 -18.27 -30.77 9.65
CA LYS A 146 -18.37 -30.90 11.13
C LYS A 146 -17.55 -32.08 11.72
N LYS A 147 -17.24 -33.11 10.92
CA LYS A 147 -16.44 -34.28 11.33
C LYS A 147 -14.95 -34.20 10.97
N GLY A 148 -14.44 -33.05 10.51
CA GLY A 148 -13.02 -32.86 10.18
C GLY A 148 -12.62 -33.33 8.77
N GLU A 149 -13.53 -33.92 7.99
CA GLU A 149 -13.29 -34.24 6.59
C GLU A 149 -13.23 -32.97 5.72
N VAL A 150 -12.31 -32.95 4.75
CA VAL A 150 -12.24 -31.87 3.75
C VAL A 150 -13.48 -31.93 2.85
N LYS A 151 -14.32 -30.89 2.94
CA LYS A 151 -15.50 -30.68 2.10
C LYS A 151 -15.13 -30.12 0.73
N ARG A 152 -14.22 -29.15 0.69
CA ARG A 152 -13.83 -28.44 -0.54
C ARG A 152 -12.38 -28.00 -0.46
N ARG A 153 -11.66 -28.24 -1.55
CA ARG A 153 -10.30 -27.75 -1.81
C ARG A 153 -10.39 -26.70 -2.91
N GLU A 154 -9.88 -25.50 -2.65
CA GLU A 154 -9.83 -24.40 -3.61
C GLU A 154 -8.40 -23.86 -3.65
N ILE A 155 -7.75 -23.93 -4.81
CA ILE A 155 -6.41 -23.38 -5.01
C ILE A 155 -6.56 -22.12 -5.84
N ILE A 156 -6.02 -21.01 -5.33
CA ILE A 156 -6.07 -19.70 -6.00
C ILE A 156 -4.63 -19.26 -6.26
N HIS A 157 -4.31 -18.96 -7.52
CA HIS A 157 -3.05 -18.36 -7.89
C HIS A 157 -3.12 -16.83 -7.81
N TYR A 158 -2.14 -16.23 -7.16
CA TYR A 158 -2.05 -14.78 -6.95
C TYR A 158 -0.78 -14.21 -7.55
N ARG A 159 -0.89 -12.99 -8.07
CA ARG A 159 0.23 -12.23 -8.61
C ARG A 159 0.45 -10.95 -7.82
N MET A 160 1.70 -10.55 -7.74
CA MET A 160 2.12 -9.29 -7.12
C MET A 160 1.38 -8.13 -7.81
N LEU A 161 0.72 -7.29 -7.02
CA LEU A 161 -0.05 -6.17 -7.55
C LEU A 161 0.61 -4.83 -7.21
N TYR A 162 0.77 -4.53 -5.92
CA TYR A 162 1.37 -3.27 -5.49
C TYR A 162 1.91 -3.30 -4.05
N ARG A 163 2.66 -2.27 -3.69
CA ARG A 163 3.02 -1.97 -2.30
C ARG A 163 2.45 -0.60 -1.94
N SER A 164 1.68 -0.51 -0.85
CA SER A 164 1.37 0.81 -0.29
C SER A 164 2.60 1.40 0.39
N THR A 165 2.65 2.71 0.56
CA THR A 165 3.76 3.41 1.24
C THR A 165 4.04 2.85 2.64
N GLY A 166 2.99 2.54 3.41
CA GLY A 166 3.11 1.92 4.73
C GLY A 166 3.64 0.48 4.67
N LYS A 167 3.24 -0.28 3.64
CA LYS A 167 3.68 -1.67 3.45
C LYS A 167 5.11 -1.78 2.93
N ALA A 168 5.55 -0.83 2.10
CA ALA A 168 6.93 -0.72 1.64
C ALA A 168 7.92 -0.60 2.82
N LYS A 169 7.58 0.19 3.85
CA LYS A 169 8.39 0.30 5.09
C LYS A 169 8.52 -1.03 5.85
N LYS A 170 7.49 -1.87 5.81
CA LYS A 170 7.47 -3.19 6.47
C LYS A 170 7.93 -4.34 5.58
N GLY A 171 8.27 -4.08 4.32
CA GLY A 171 8.60 -5.14 3.34
C GLY A 171 7.41 -6.04 2.94
N SER A 172 6.17 -5.65 3.23
CA SER A 172 4.96 -6.41 2.87
C SER A 172 4.39 -5.97 1.52
N CYS A 173 3.58 -6.81 0.89
CA CYS A 173 3.07 -6.55 -0.45
C CYS A 173 1.67 -7.11 -0.69
N MET A 174 0.91 -6.41 -1.52
CA MET A 174 -0.44 -6.80 -1.93
C MET A 174 -0.38 -7.67 -3.16
N PHE A 175 -1.10 -8.78 -3.10
CA PHE A 175 -1.25 -9.75 -4.17
C PHE A 175 -2.73 -9.90 -4.51
N ILE A 176 -3.03 -10.15 -5.78
CA ILE A 176 -4.40 -10.32 -6.27
C ILE A 176 -4.53 -11.59 -7.09
N ARG A 177 -5.70 -12.22 -7.05
CA ARG A 177 -6.06 -13.36 -7.89
C ARG A 177 -5.72 -13.05 -9.35
N ASP A 178 -5.04 -13.98 -10.01
CA ASP A 178 -4.53 -13.81 -11.38
C ASP A 178 -5.62 -13.37 -12.38
N SER A 179 -6.83 -13.93 -12.28
CA SER A 179 -7.96 -13.56 -13.15
C SER A 179 -8.41 -12.10 -13.04
N LEU A 180 -8.06 -11.40 -11.95
CA LEU A 180 -8.36 -9.98 -11.73
C LEU A 180 -7.12 -9.09 -11.92
N TRP A 181 -5.94 -9.69 -12.06
CA TRP A 181 -4.67 -8.96 -12.05
C TRP A 181 -4.60 -7.92 -13.16
N LYS A 182 -4.96 -8.29 -14.40
CA LYS A 182 -4.88 -7.36 -15.54
C LYS A 182 -5.74 -6.11 -15.33
N LYS A 183 -7.00 -6.28 -14.93
CA LYS A 183 -7.91 -5.14 -14.67
C LYS A 183 -7.40 -4.26 -13.53
N ALA A 184 -6.96 -4.87 -12.44
CA ALA A 184 -6.43 -4.14 -11.29
C ALA A 184 -5.14 -3.40 -11.61
N HIS A 185 -4.22 -4.04 -12.32
CA HIS A 185 -2.95 -3.47 -12.74
C HIS A 185 -3.17 -2.31 -13.71
N ASP A 186 -3.96 -2.51 -14.77
CA ASP A 186 -4.24 -1.49 -15.77
C ASP A 186 -4.91 -0.25 -15.14
N PHE A 187 -5.78 -0.45 -14.15
CA PHE A 187 -6.34 0.64 -13.35
C PHE A 187 -5.27 1.36 -12.52
N LEU A 188 -4.53 0.65 -11.66
CA LEU A 188 -3.51 1.28 -10.79
C LEU A 188 -2.45 2.05 -11.59
N TYR A 189 -2.04 1.50 -12.74
CA TYR A 189 -1.02 2.08 -13.62
C TYR A 189 -1.59 3.09 -14.60
N MET A 190 -2.91 3.31 -14.63
CA MET A 190 -3.57 4.20 -15.59
C MET A 190 -3.15 3.87 -17.04
N GLY A 191 -2.97 2.59 -17.36
CA GLY A 191 -2.50 2.12 -18.67
C GLY A 191 -1.06 2.50 -19.07
N ILE A 192 -0.27 3.11 -18.18
CA ILE A 192 1.10 3.55 -18.47
C ILE A 192 1.99 2.35 -18.83
N LYS A 193 2.63 2.42 -20.00
CA LYS A 193 3.66 1.48 -20.43
C LYS A 193 5.03 2.08 -20.18
N LEU A 194 5.85 1.37 -19.38
CA LEU A 194 7.21 1.82 -19.08
C LEU A 194 8.15 1.49 -20.25
N PRO A 195 9.12 2.36 -20.56
CA PRO A 195 10.13 2.10 -21.58
C PRO A 195 11.04 0.94 -21.15
N LYS A 196 11.69 0.27 -22.12
CA LYS A 196 12.65 -0.82 -21.83
C LYS A 196 13.90 -0.32 -21.09
N HIS A 197 14.33 0.91 -21.39
CA HIS A 197 15.52 1.53 -20.82
C HIS A 197 15.14 2.78 -20.04
N ASN A 198 15.86 3.05 -18.93
CA ASN A 198 15.63 4.22 -18.07
C ASN A 198 14.18 4.36 -17.58
N ALA A 199 13.50 3.23 -17.33
CA ALA A 199 12.17 3.23 -16.74
C ALA A 199 12.19 3.86 -15.34
N LYS A 200 11.24 4.75 -15.09
CA LYS A 200 10.99 5.39 -13.78
C LYS A 200 10.33 4.43 -12.80
N LEU A 201 11.03 3.33 -12.47
CA LEU A 201 10.54 2.21 -11.66
C LEU A 201 10.23 2.62 -10.22
N VAL A 202 11.02 3.54 -9.66
CA VAL A 202 10.84 4.03 -8.30
C VAL A 202 9.57 4.90 -8.23
N GLU A 203 9.41 5.80 -9.18
CA GLU A 203 8.29 6.73 -9.26
C GLU A 203 6.97 6.01 -9.53
N ILE A 204 6.95 5.09 -10.51
CA ILE A 204 5.72 4.35 -10.84
C ILE A 204 5.26 3.51 -9.63
N SER A 205 6.19 2.87 -8.94
CA SER A 205 5.92 2.08 -7.73
C SER A 205 5.44 2.95 -6.57
N ALA A 206 5.83 4.23 -6.53
CA ALA A 206 5.39 5.16 -5.49
C ALA A 206 4.01 5.78 -5.80
N TYR A 207 3.71 6.05 -7.08
CA TYR A 207 2.55 6.86 -7.46
C TYR A 207 1.34 6.03 -7.97
N ALA A 208 1.56 4.90 -8.64
CA ALA A 208 0.45 4.01 -9.04
C ALA A 208 -0.42 3.57 -7.85
N PRO A 209 0.16 3.27 -6.65
CA PRO A 209 -0.65 2.89 -5.49
C PRO A 209 -1.41 4.03 -4.81
N LEU A 210 -1.25 5.30 -5.20
CA LEU A 210 -1.86 6.43 -4.48
C LEU A 210 -3.39 6.30 -4.37
N ILE A 211 -4.03 5.79 -5.43
CA ILE A 211 -5.48 5.58 -5.50
C ILE A 211 -5.98 4.45 -4.57
N SER A 212 -5.08 3.62 -4.07
CA SER A 212 -5.36 2.57 -3.08
C SER A 212 -5.26 3.07 -1.62
N SER A 213 -4.95 4.34 -1.41
CA SER A 213 -4.86 4.93 -0.08
C SER A 213 -6.16 4.77 0.70
N ALA A 214 -6.06 4.58 2.01
CA ALA A 214 -7.22 4.57 2.88
C ALA A 214 -7.91 5.94 2.85
N ILE A 215 -9.22 5.97 2.60
CA ILE A 215 -10.02 7.18 2.54
C ILE A 215 -11.10 7.20 3.61
N VAL A 216 -11.33 8.38 4.17
CA VAL A 216 -12.40 8.70 5.12
C VAL A 216 -13.66 9.22 4.42
N GLY A 217 -13.53 9.70 3.18
CA GLY A 217 -14.64 10.20 2.39
C GLY A 217 -14.27 10.37 0.92
N ARG A 218 -15.22 10.86 0.14
CA ARG A 218 -15.06 11.15 -1.30
C ARG A 218 -15.64 12.54 -1.58
N VAL A 219 -15.07 13.22 -2.56
CA VAL A 219 -15.59 14.47 -3.11
C VAL A 219 -15.61 14.34 -4.63
N LYS A 220 -16.66 14.84 -5.27
CA LYS A 220 -16.77 14.84 -6.73
C LYS A 220 -16.21 16.15 -7.25
N ILE A 221 -15.21 16.08 -8.12
CA ILE A 221 -14.56 17.26 -8.71
C ILE A 221 -14.35 16.96 -10.19
N ASN A 222 -14.95 17.75 -11.07
CA ASN A 222 -14.69 17.62 -12.49
C ASN A 222 -13.20 17.97 -12.74
N PRO A 223 -12.38 17.07 -13.31
CA PRO A 223 -10.97 17.36 -13.55
C PRO A 223 -10.75 18.59 -14.46
N ARG A 224 -11.73 18.91 -15.31
CA ARG A 224 -11.73 20.09 -16.19
C ARG A 224 -12.02 21.40 -15.47
N ASN A 225 -12.52 21.33 -14.24
CA ASN A 225 -12.77 22.49 -13.38
C ASN A 225 -11.60 22.69 -12.39
N ILE A 226 -10.46 22.04 -12.65
CA ILE A 226 -9.24 22.15 -11.85
C ILE A 226 -8.24 23.02 -12.60
N LEU A 227 -7.94 24.19 -12.05
CA LEU A 227 -6.87 25.06 -12.54
C LEU A 227 -5.53 24.55 -12.00
N ILE A 228 -4.63 24.13 -12.90
CA ILE A 228 -3.29 23.64 -12.54
C ILE A 228 -2.25 24.70 -12.94
N LEU A 229 -1.53 25.24 -11.97
CA LEU A 229 -0.51 26.26 -12.15
C LEU A 229 0.89 25.69 -11.95
N LYS A 230 1.92 26.43 -12.35
CA LYS A 230 3.31 26.10 -11.98
C LYS A 230 3.55 26.43 -10.52
N ASP A 231 4.28 25.58 -9.83
CA ASP A 231 4.79 25.92 -8.51
C ASP A 231 5.66 27.19 -8.53
N VAL A 232 5.63 27.90 -7.40
CA VAL A 232 6.40 29.14 -7.20
C VAL A 232 7.62 28.83 -6.34
N ASP A 233 8.80 29.05 -6.91
CA ASP A 233 10.07 28.94 -6.20
C ASP A 233 10.51 30.33 -5.68
N THR A 234 10.97 30.37 -4.44
CA THR A 234 11.67 31.52 -3.84
C THR A 234 13.10 31.12 -3.47
N ILE A 235 14.03 32.07 -3.50
CA ILE A 235 15.42 31.87 -3.10
C ILE A 235 15.69 32.76 -1.89
N CYS A 236 16.23 32.19 -0.82
CA CYS A 236 16.71 32.94 0.32
C CYS A 236 18.14 32.52 0.69
N LYS A 237 18.92 33.44 1.24
CA LYS A 237 20.26 33.14 1.76
C LYS A 237 20.18 32.85 3.25
N THR A 238 20.65 31.69 3.67
CA THR A 238 20.66 31.29 5.08
C THR A 238 21.75 30.28 5.38
N ASN A 239 22.10 30.11 6.66
CA ASN A 239 23.03 29.08 7.06
C ASN A 239 22.28 27.73 7.11
N ILE A 240 22.83 26.70 6.48
CA ILE A 240 22.22 25.36 6.45
C ILE A 240 23.19 24.30 6.96
N VAL A 241 22.65 23.13 7.28
CA VAL A 241 23.43 21.90 7.44
C VAL A 241 23.00 20.94 6.34
N SER A 242 23.90 20.68 5.39
CA SER A 242 23.70 19.71 4.32
C SER A 242 24.01 18.31 4.83
N VAL A 243 23.16 17.32 4.51
CA VAL A 243 23.44 15.90 4.75
C VAL A 243 23.96 15.30 3.45
N GLU A 244 25.25 15.02 3.43
CA GLU A 244 25.96 14.55 2.24
C GLU A 244 26.42 13.11 2.40
N THR A 245 26.83 12.51 1.29
CA THR A 245 27.35 11.15 1.24
C THR A 245 28.80 11.20 0.78
N ASP A 246 29.72 10.60 1.55
CA ASP A 246 31.13 10.50 1.15
C ASP A 246 31.36 9.41 0.08
N GLU A 247 32.61 9.25 -0.36
CA GLU A 247 33.01 8.23 -1.34
C GLU A 247 32.71 6.79 -0.87
N ARG A 248 32.60 6.57 0.44
CA ARG A 248 32.29 5.28 1.07
C ARG A 248 30.79 5.10 1.35
N LYS A 249 29.95 6.02 0.86
CA LYS A 249 28.51 6.06 1.10
C LYS A 249 28.10 6.30 2.55
N GLN A 250 28.96 6.93 3.35
CA GLN A 250 28.65 7.32 4.72
C GLN A 250 28.03 8.72 4.76
N CYS A 251 27.00 8.90 5.57
CA CYS A 251 26.36 10.20 5.74
C CYS A 251 27.21 11.13 6.60
N ARG A 252 27.42 12.36 6.16
CA ARG A 252 28.08 13.43 6.93
C ARG A 252 27.22 14.69 6.95
N ALA A 253 27.26 15.43 8.06
CA ALA A 253 26.64 16.74 8.19
C ALA A 253 27.67 17.83 7.90
N VAL A 254 27.42 18.66 6.89
CA VAL A 254 28.32 19.72 6.45
C VAL A 254 27.62 21.07 6.64
N PRO A 255 28.14 21.96 7.51
CA PRO A 255 27.60 23.30 7.64
C PRO A 255 27.99 24.15 6.43
N TYR A 256 27.03 24.90 5.91
CA TYR A 256 27.25 25.93 4.91
C TYR A 256 26.73 27.26 5.44
N GLU A 257 27.56 28.29 5.35
CA GLU A 257 27.16 29.66 5.64
C GLU A 257 26.64 30.34 4.37
N ASN A 258 25.66 31.22 4.53
CA ASN A 258 25.14 32.07 3.45
C ASN A 258 24.73 31.29 2.18
N TYR A 259 24.15 30.10 2.36
CA TYR A 259 23.75 29.20 1.28
C TYR A 259 22.47 29.70 0.58
N GLU A 260 22.45 29.67 -0.75
CA GLU A 260 21.27 29.99 -1.55
C GLU A 260 20.27 28.83 -1.53
N LEU A 261 19.31 28.90 -0.61
CA LEU A 261 18.27 27.92 -0.42
C LEU A 261 17.07 28.24 -1.31
N LYS A 262 16.79 27.33 -2.26
CA LYS A 262 15.54 27.34 -3.03
C LYS A 262 14.42 26.67 -2.22
N SER A 263 13.28 27.34 -2.07
CA SER A 263 12.08 26.80 -1.45
C SER A 263 10.89 26.88 -2.40
N THR A 264 10.18 25.77 -2.56
CA THR A 264 8.95 25.69 -3.35
C THR A 264 7.76 25.96 -2.43
N LEU A 265 7.08 27.09 -2.64
CA LEU A 265 6.12 27.63 -1.67
C LEU A 265 4.85 26.78 -1.49
N PHE A 266 4.35 26.21 -2.59
CA PHE A 266 3.03 25.57 -2.64
C PHE A 266 3.11 24.08 -3.01
N ASP A 267 4.24 23.40 -2.75
CA ASP A 267 4.44 22.00 -3.13
C ASP A 267 3.31 21.09 -2.59
N GLY A 268 2.47 20.63 -3.52
CA GLY A 268 1.37 19.74 -3.22
C GLY A 268 0.20 20.41 -2.49
N GLN A 269 0.14 21.74 -2.46
CA GLN A 269 -1.01 22.50 -1.97
C GLN A 269 -2.10 22.61 -3.06
N ALA A 270 -3.34 22.73 -2.62
CA ALA A 270 -4.47 23.11 -3.44
C ALA A 270 -5.40 24.04 -2.64
N LEU A 271 -6.24 24.79 -3.36
CA LEU A 271 -7.40 25.49 -2.84
C LEU A 271 -8.65 24.81 -3.39
N ILE A 272 -9.64 24.55 -2.56
CA ILE A 272 -10.93 23.95 -2.95
C ILE A 272 -12.06 24.90 -2.57
N ASP A 273 -12.94 25.15 -3.53
CA ASP A 273 -14.05 26.10 -3.34
C ASP A 273 -15.02 25.62 -2.26
N THR A 274 -15.52 26.57 -1.46
CA THR A 274 -16.49 26.30 -0.39
C THR A 274 -17.74 25.55 -0.88
N SER A 275 -18.17 25.76 -2.13
CA SER A 275 -19.36 25.10 -2.70
C SER A 275 -19.24 23.58 -2.85
N ILE A 276 -18.01 23.06 -2.98
CA ILE A 276 -17.74 21.62 -3.13
C ILE A 276 -16.93 21.05 -1.95
N PHE A 277 -16.55 21.88 -0.98
CA PHE A 277 -15.84 21.43 0.19
C PHE A 277 -16.74 20.51 1.04
N PRO A 278 -16.27 19.32 1.46
CA PRO A 278 -17.10 18.43 2.25
C PRO A 278 -17.49 19.05 3.60
N ASN A 279 -18.80 19.08 3.94
CA ASN A 279 -19.31 19.66 5.20
C ASN A 279 -18.70 19.06 6.48
N TRP A 280 -18.19 17.83 6.41
CA TRP A 280 -17.50 17.15 7.51
C TRP A 280 -16.00 17.42 7.55
N GLY A 281 -15.43 18.02 6.52
CA GLY A 281 -14.04 18.45 6.47
C GLY A 281 -13.82 19.67 7.36
N ARG A 282 -12.60 19.82 7.89
CA ARG A 282 -12.20 20.95 8.73
C ARG A 282 -10.92 21.58 8.19
N GLY A 283 -11.01 22.81 7.69
CA GLY A 283 -9.89 23.61 7.17
C GLY A 283 -9.28 23.11 5.86
N TYR A 284 -8.93 21.82 5.76
CA TYR A 284 -8.37 21.20 4.56
C TYR A 284 -8.77 19.73 4.42
N VAL A 285 -8.66 19.21 3.20
CA VAL A 285 -8.80 17.79 2.88
C VAL A 285 -7.60 17.32 2.04
N LEU A 286 -7.04 16.16 2.40
CA LEU A 286 -5.95 15.55 1.64
C LEU A 286 -6.54 14.64 0.55
N LEU A 287 -6.46 15.08 -0.70
CA LEU A 287 -7.06 14.40 -1.85
C LEU A 287 -6.10 13.41 -2.49
N ARG A 288 -6.65 12.30 -2.97
CA ARG A 288 -5.97 11.29 -3.78
C ARG A 288 -6.81 10.96 -4.99
N GLN A 289 -6.14 10.88 -6.13
CA GLN A 289 -6.65 10.25 -7.32
C GLN A 289 -5.48 9.62 -8.12
N HIS A 290 -5.73 9.03 -9.29
CA HIS A 290 -4.71 8.52 -10.19
C HIS A 290 -3.55 9.50 -10.31
N PHE A 291 -2.40 9.10 -9.77
CA PHE A 291 -1.17 9.86 -9.81
C PHE A 291 -1.29 11.32 -9.33
N THR A 292 -2.27 11.62 -8.48
CA THR A 292 -2.49 12.98 -7.95
C THR A 292 -2.57 12.94 -6.43
N LYS A 293 -1.82 13.84 -5.78
CA LYS A 293 -1.87 14.03 -4.34
C LYS A 293 -1.74 15.50 -3.98
N MET A 294 -2.80 16.06 -3.40
CA MET A 294 -2.85 17.48 -3.00
C MET A 294 -3.49 17.64 -1.63
N ALA A 295 -3.02 18.62 -0.86
CA ALA A 295 -3.64 19.11 0.35
C ALA A 295 -4.50 20.34 -0.01
N ALA A 296 -5.81 20.13 -0.12
CA ALA A 296 -6.75 21.15 -0.57
C ALA A 296 -7.34 21.90 0.63
N PHE A 297 -7.03 23.19 0.75
CA PHE A 297 -7.52 24.09 1.78
C PHE A 297 -8.83 24.73 1.33
N CYS A 298 -9.80 24.80 2.24
CA CYS A 298 -11.09 25.44 1.97
C CYS A 298 -10.89 26.94 1.72
N ALA A 299 -11.39 27.44 0.60
CA ALA A 299 -11.31 28.84 0.22
C ALA A 299 -12.57 29.26 -0.55
N ASP A 300 -12.95 30.54 -0.47
CA ASP A 300 -14.00 31.10 -1.33
C ASP A 300 -13.40 31.54 -2.67
N ILE A 301 -13.12 30.56 -3.53
CA ILE A 301 -12.50 30.79 -4.85
C ILE A 301 -13.44 31.63 -5.70
N GLN A 302 -14.73 31.31 -5.67
CA GLN A 302 -15.73 32.01 -6.45
C GLN A 302 -15.98 33.44 -5.95
N GLY A 303 -15.93 33.68 -4.63
CA GLY A 303 -15.92 35.03 -4.08
C GLY A 303 -14.73 35.86 -4.55
N PHE A 304 -13.52 35.30 -4.45
CA PHE A 304 -12.30 35.95 -4.95
C PHE A 304 -12.41 36.34 -6.42
N TYR A 305 -12.89 35.43 -7.28
CA TYR A 305 -13.03 35.74 -8.71
C TYR A 305 -14.11 36.78 -9.02
N ARG A 306 -15.22 36.78 -8.28
CA ARG A 306 -16.23 37.84 -8.42
C ARG A 306 -15.65 39.20 -8.03
N ASP A 307 -14.92 39.28 -6.93
CA ASP A 307 -14.29 40.52 -6.48
C ASP A 307 -13.20 41.00 -7.44
N TYR A 308 -12.40 40.07 -7.97
CA TYR A 308 -11.27 40.38 -8.85
C TYR A 308 -11.70 40.81 -10.26
N PHE A 309 -12.69 40.13 -10.86
CA PHE A 309 -13.13 40.39 -12.23
C PHE A 309 -14.35 41.32 -12.33
N GLY A 310 -15.08 41.53 -11.24
CA GLY A 310 -16.28 42.37 -11.22
C GLY A 310 -17.28 41.97 -12.30
N ASP A 311 -17.71 42.94 -13.11
CA ASP A 311 -18.68 42.75 -14.19
C ASP A 311 -18.24 41.75 -15.26
N GLN A 312 -16.93 41.48 -15.39
CA GLN A 312 -16.39 40.55 -16.38
C GLN A 312 -16.42 39.08 -15.92
N TYR A 313 -16.76 38.80 -14.66
CA TYR A 313 -16.70 37.47 -14.05
C TYR A 313 -17.36 36.37 -14.90
N GLU A 314 -18.52 36.65 -15.50
CA GLU A 314 -19.27 35.66 -16.29
C GLU A 314 -18.57 35.19 -17.57
N SER A 315 -17.67 36.01 -18.11
CA SER A 315 -16.93 35.75 -19.36
C SER A 315 -15.43 35.63 -19.17
N ALA A 316 -14.91 35.96 -17.98
CA ALA A 316 -13.49 35.97 -17.71
C ALA A 316 -12.89 34.56 -17.79
N THR A 317 -11.72 34.48 -18.42
CA THR A 317 -10.94 33.25 -18.54
C THR A 317 -9.56 33.42 -17.94
N VAL A 318 -8.97 32.30 -17.52
CA VAL A 318 -7.56 32.19 -17.09
C VAL A 318 -6.93 31.00 -17.77
N ILE A 319 -5.60 31.04 -17.91
CA ILE A 319 -4.83 30.01 -18.61
C ILE A 319 -4.09 29.14 -17.59
N ASP A 320 -4.20 27.82 -17.74
CA ASP A 320 -3.46 26.86 -16.93
C ASP A 320 -1.99 26.71 -17.40
N MET A 321 -1.20 25.93 -16.67
CA MET A 321 0.21 25.72 -17.03
C MET A 321 0.45 25.01 -18.38
N PHE A 322 -0.60 24.41 -18.96
CA PHE A 322 -0.57 23.69 -20.23
C PHE A 322 -1.04 24.57 -21.40
N GLY A 323 -1.55 25.77 -21.13
CA GLY A 323 -2.09 26.68 -22.13
C GLY A 323 -3.60 26.53 -22.38
N ASN A 324 -4.34 25.74 -21.57
CA ASN A 324 -5.79 25.63 -21.73
C ASN A 324 -6.47 26.83 -21.05
N GLU A 325 -7.51 27.35 -21.70
CA GLU A 325 -8.37 28.39 -21.13
C GLU A 325 -9.46 27.78 -20.25
N HIS A 326 -9.67 28.38 -19.09
CA HIS A 326 -10.70 28.01 -18.11
C HIS A 326 -11.56 29.22 -17.80
N PHE A 327 -12.88 29.07 -17.84
CA PHE A 327 -13.78 30.09 -17.30
C PHE A 327 -13.64 30.15 -15.79
N VAL A 328 -13.42 31.34 -15.23
CA VAL A 328 -13.16 31.51 -13.79
C VAL A 328 -14.34 31.07 -12.93
N LYS A 329 -15.56 31.20 -13.46
CA LYS A 329 -16.80 30.74 -12.81
C LYS A 329 -16.91 29.22 -12.69
N ASP A 330 -16.19 28.47 -13.54
CA ASP A 330 -16.23 27.01 -13.53
C ASP A 330 -15.17 26.41 -12.60
N ILE A 331 -14.14 27.16 -12.21
CA ILE A 331 -13.01 26.67 -11.42
C ILE A 331 -13.45 26.33 -10.00
N GLN A 332 -13.34 25.06 -9.64
CA GLN A 332 -13.72 24.55 -8.30
C GLN A 332 -12.52 24.22 -7.44
N LEU A 333 -11.35 24.04 -8.05
CA LEU A 333 -10.12 23.70 -7.35
C LEU A 333 -8.92 24.29 -8.09
N ILE A 334 -7.97 24.84 -7.35
CA ILE A 334 -6.69 25.35 -7.86
C ILE A 334 -5.57 24.53 -7.24
N THR A 335 -4.60 24.05 -8.02
CA THR A 335 -3.43 23.34 -7.51
C THR A 335 -2.20 23.61 -8.36
N THR A 336 -1.06 23.03 -7.99
CA THR A 336 0.21 23.17 -8.70
C THR A 336 0.68 21.86 -9.32
N ASP A 337 1.61 21.98 -10.25
CA ASP A 337 2.21 20.87 -11.00
C ASP A 337 2.84 19.79 -10.11
N ASN A 338 3.44 20.15 -8.96
CA ASN A 338 3.95 19.13 -8.06
C ASN A 338 2.84 18.25 -7.46
N ALA A 339 1.58 18.69 -7.34
CA ALA A 339 0.50 17.78 -6.93
C ALA A 339 0.22 16.67 -7.98
N CYS A 340 0.55 16.93 -9.24
CA CYS A 340 0.22 16.14 -10.42
C CYS A 340 1.38 15.19 -10.79
N LYS A 341 1.50 14.07 -10.07
CA LYS A 341 2.60 13.11 -10.26
C LYS A 341 2.54 12.37 -11.60
N TRP A 342 1.42 12.41 -12.32
CA TRP A 342 1.29 11.86 -13.68
C TRP A 342 2.17 12.59 -14.69
N LEU A 343 2.52 13.87 -14.45
CA LEU A 343 3.41 14.65 -15.31
C LEU A 343 4.78 14.00 -15.50
N LYS A 344 5.23 13.20 -14.52
CA LYS A 344 6.50 12.46 -14.60
C LYS A 344 6.52 11.40 -15.70
N PHE A 345 5.37 11.02 -16.22
CA PHE A 345 5.19 9.96 -17.22
C PHE A 345 4.78 10.49 -18.60
N GLN A 346 4.96 11.80 -18.85
CA GLN A 346 4.69 12.44 -20.14
C GLN A 346 3.25 12.23 -20.64
N LEU A 347 2.30 12.17 -19.71
CA LEU A 347 0.89 12.10 -20.05
C LEU A 347 0.33 13.51 -20.26
N SER A 348 -0.65 13.63 -21.15
CA SER A 348 -1.36 14.89 -21.36
C SER A 348 -2.38 15.16 -20.26
N TYR A 349 -2.72 16.44 -20.08
CA TYR A 349 -3.80 16.88 -19.21
C TYR A 349 -5.13 16.21 -19.57
N ASP A 350 -5.49 16.16 -20.85
CA ASP A 350 -6.73 15.53 -21.32
C ASP A 350 -6.79 14.03 -21.02
N TYR A 351 -5.65 13.33 -21.18
CA TYR A 351 -5.60 11.91 -20.87
C TYR A 351 -5.87 11.65 -19.39
N TRP A 352 -5.28 12.48 -18.52
CA TRP A 352 -5.54 12.40 -17.09
C TRP A 352 -7.00 12.74 -16.76
N CYS A 353 -7.56 13.80 -17.37
CA CYS A 353 -8.96 14.17 -17.19
C CYS A 353 -9.90 13.01 -17.55
N GLN A 354 -9.71 12.39 -18.71
CA GLN A 354 -10.49 11.23 -19.15
C GLN A 354 -10.43 10.09 -18.12
N LYS A 355 -9.26 9.82 -17.55
CA LYS A 355 -9.08 8.75 -16.55
C LYS A 355 -9.78 9.06 -15.22
N VAL A 356 -9.88 10.34 -14.85
CA VAL A 356 -10.64 10.78 -13.68
C VAL A 356 -12.15 10.73 -13.95
N GLU A 357 -12.59 11.11 -15.14
CA GLU A 357 -13.99 11.03 -15.60
C GLU A 357 -14.49 9.58 -15.67
N GLU A 358 -13.69 8.65 -16.19
CA GLU A 358 -13.95 7.20 -16.19
C GLU A 358 -14.19 6.65 -14.76
N ASN A 359 -13.67 7.32 -13.73
CA ASN A 359 -13.83 6.97 -12.32
C ASN A 359 -14.87 7.86 -11.60
N GLY A 360 -15.82 8.42 -12.37
CA GLY A 360 -16.95 9.20 -11.87
C GLY A 360 -16.58 10.56 -11.28
N CYS A 361 -15.39 11.09 -11.63
CA CYS A 361 -14.85 12.34 -11.08
C CYS A 361 -14.65 12.31 -9.56
N LEU A 362 -14.46 11.12 -8.97
CA LEU A 362 -14.33 10.96 -7.53
C LEU A 362 -12.88 11.12 -7.07
N PHE A 363 -12.67 12.01 -6.12
CA PHE A 363 -11.41 12.14 -5.38
C PHE A 363 -11.57 11.55 -3.98
N GLY A 364 -10.60 10.74 -3.59
CA GLY A 364 -10.55 10.12 -2.29
C GLY A 364 -9.98 11.07 -1.24
N VAL A 365 -10.71 11.34 -0.16
CA VAL A 365 -10.21 12.13 0.96
C VAL A 365 -9.54 11.22 1.97
N VAL A 366 -8.23 11.34 2.13
CA VAL A 366 -7.41 10.49 3.02
C VAL A 366 -7.45 10.96 4.47
N LYS A 367 -7.41 12.28 4.68
CA LYS A 367 -7.49 12.90 6.01
C LYS A 367 -7.97 14.34 5.90
N THR A 368 -8.44 14.86 7.01
CA THR A 368 -8.76 16.27 7.23
C THR A 368 -8.14 16.71 8.57
N ALA A 369 -8.26 17.99 8.93
CA ALA A 369 -7.82 18.44 10.24
C ALA A 369 -8.60 17.68 11.33
N HIS A 370 -7.86 17.21 12.34
CA HIS A 370 -8.39 16.54 13.51
C HIS A 370 -7.76 17.17 14.73
N GLN A 371 -8.46 17.08 15.85
CA GLN A 371 -7.97 17.58 17.12
C GLN A 371 -6.59 16.97 17.42
N SER A 372 -5.69 17.79 17.96
CA SER A 372 -4.37 17.31 18.33
C SER A 372 -4.50 16.25 19.43
N LYS A 373 -3.46 15.41 19.61
CA LYS A 373 -3.42 14.48 20.75
C LYS A 373 -3.38 15.18 22.11
N LEU A 374 -3.10 16.49 22.12
CA LEU A 374 -3.04 17.34 23.31
C LEU A 374 -4.34 18.14 23.51
N GLY A 375 -5.38 17.90 22.69
CA GLY A 375 -6.65 18.64 22.74
C GLY A 375 -6.67 19.84 21.79
N ASP A 376 -7.44 20.85 22.16
CA ASP A 376 -7.46 22.15 21.48
C ASP A 376 -6.23 22.95 21.95
N VAL A 377 -5.30 23.19 21.02
CA VAL A 377 -4.13 24.06 21.21
C VAL A 377 -4.30 25.26 20.29
#